data_AF-A0A9D8YW02-F1
#
_entry.id   AF-A0A9D8YW02-F1
#
_cell.length_a   1.000
_cell.length_b   1.000
_cell.length_c   1.000
_cell.angle_alpha   90.00
_cell.angle_beta   90.00
_cell.angle_gamma   90.00
#
_symmetry.space_group_name_H-M   'P 1'
#
loop_
_entity.id
_entity.type
_entity.pdbx_description
1 polymer ?
#
loop_
_entity_poly.entity_id
_entity_poly.type
_entity_poly.pdbx_seq_one_letter_code
_entity_poly.pdbx_strand_id
1 'polypeptide(L)'
;MYYSKKNSISQLILPLLFAVFISSNAFAQTPDIEAIKAGDDHYWGEFCSQNQSESESAAIDQLLSKIAVNIESSFTNKVSESITDNQGEYKQEVEGIVKTYSSAQLKNLKTFKEPRDCGIYVFRYIQKSSVNEIFENRKQLVKDIFDKAEEFEEEGNFANALKYYYFSIILLNSIPESTLMHNGDNLYVEPGFRIPSIMQSASFEVLSDEMLTDKNREITLAVLVDGEKAKTLDFSFWDGNNSVSAKSIDGTATINLYGSSTMLREIQINVKYDYYENRGEIKEVSDLWNLVQRPPFKYTKRVRLDQPISESKKEELKEKVSFAAMNETFTLNTFMGESGDSSDLDEKEIAVSEEQLKELVPSHLTSLQEYFNSGVENPEWQEDEFLNKKLTDIEDFNNLSVSNNTSKSEINKTRNGWEFRQLTTTARYPSINLQTKEYLVPDLDSTGSVKDVNFGVMDGMYDEFRRQSGYGNDWDKRQVMIKFVEKYRTAYLTRNVEQLGTMFAEQAVIITGRVLKVDNSSSGDKFAYEQNQERQPDVEYLRETKKEFLERQTLLFASKPDIHLGFSTFNILRKNNQEGIYGISMRQSYQSTNYSDEGYLFLLIDFNSDKPKIYVRAWQPKEWSDEALVELGNFKVNS
;
A
#
# COMPACT_ATOMS: atom_id res chain seq x y z
N MET A 1 -65.40 -40.01 -43.43
CA MET A 1 -65.88 -41.15 -44.23
C MET A 1 -64.95 -42.32 -43.94
N TYR A 2 -65.49 -43.35 -43.27
CA TYR A 2 -65.08 -44.76 -43.21
C TYR A 2 -63.61 -45.19 -42.98
N TYR A 3 -63.41 -45.87 -41.83
CA TYR A 3 -62.72 -47.16 -41.57
C TYR A 3 -61.24 -47.37 -42.00
N SER A 4 -60.34 -48.05 -41.26
CA SER A 4 -60.53 -49.22 -40.40
C SER A 4 -59.35 -49.45 -39.42
N LYS A 5 -59.68 -50.07 -38.28
CA LYS A 5 -58.82 -50.58 -37.19
C LYS A 5 -58.09 -51.90 -37.55
N LYS A 6 -56.92 -52.13 -36.93
CA LYS A 6 -56.56 -53.29 -36.04
C LYS A 6 -55.10 -53.13 -35.56
N ASN A 7 -54.88 -52.84 -34.26
CA ASN A 7 -54.46 -53.75 -33.15
C ASN A 7 -53.05 -54.37 -33.38
N SER A 8 -52.07 -54.29 -32.47
CA SER A 8 -52.12 -54.79 -31.09
C SER A 8 -50.86 -54.45 -30.25
N ILE A 9 -51.08 -53.90 -29.03
CA ILE A 9 -50.41 -54.15 -27.72
C ILE A 9 -48.88 -53.96 -27.59
N SER A 10 -48.46 -52.92 -26.84
CA SER A 10 -47.76 -53.05 -25.54
C SER A 10 -47.63 -51.68 -24.84
N GLN A 11 -47.35 -51.74 -23.54
CA GLN A 11 -47.70 -50.78 -22.49
C GLN A 11 -46.75 -49.58 -22.32
N LEU A 12 -47.38 -48.45 -21.95
CA LEU A 12 -47.02 -47.44 -20.93
C LEU A 12 -45.56 -46.94 -20.74
N ILE A 13 -45.47 -45.61 -20.84
CA ILE A 13 -44.79 -44.65 -19.93
C ILE A 13 -43.28 -44.39 -20.11
N LEU A 14 -43.02 -43.21 -20.69
CA LEU A 14 -42.02 -42.18 -20.37
C LEU A 14 -40.81 -42.57 -19.49
N PRO A 15 -39.57 -42.41 -19.98
CA PRO A 15 -38.42 -42.18 -19.13
C PRO A 15 -37.84 -40.77 -19.29
N LEU A 16 -37.53 -40.19 -18.13
CA LEU A 16 -36.59 -39.11 -17.85
C LEU A 16 -35.44 -39.01 -18.87
N LEU A 17 -35.28 -37.84 -19.47
CA LEU A 17 -34.08 -37.41 -20.17
C LEU A 17 -33.00 -37.07 -19.12
N PHE A 18 -32.27 -38.09 -18.66
CA PHE A 18 -30.98 -37.91 -18.03
C PHE A 18 -29.98 -37.60 -19.15
N ALA A 19 -29.42 -36.39 -19.15
CA ALA A 19 -28.30 -36.05 -20.00
C ALA A 19 -27.11 -36.95 -19.62
N VAL A 20 -26.74 -37.83 -20.54
CA VAL A 20 -25.52 -38.63 -20.50
C VAL A 20 -24.35 -37.64 -20.61
N PHE A 21 -23.72 -37.31 -19.48
CA PHE A 21 -22.31 -36.94 -19.50
C PHE A 21 -21.56 -38.18 -20.00
N ILE A 22 -21.10 -38.13 -21.25
CA ILE A 22 -20.03 -39.00 -21.71
C ILE A 22 -18.79 -38.55 -20.93
N SER A 23 -18.60 -39.12 -19.74
CA SER A 23 -17.30 -39.15 -19.11
C SER A 23 -16.40 -39.92 -20.05
N SER A 24 -15.46 -39.21 -20.67
CA SER A 24 -14.26 -39.83 -21.21
C SER A 24 -13.56 -40.52 -20.04
N ASN A 25 -13.85 -41.81 -19.85
CA ASN A 25 -12.99 -42.71 -19.08
C ASN A 25 -11.70 -42.84 -19.89
N ALA A 26 -10.80 -41.86 -19.74
CA ALA A 26 -9.40 -42.15 -19.86
C ALA A 26 -9.12 -43.21 -18.78
N PHE A 27 -8.86 -44.45 -19.19
CA PHE A 27 -8.24 -45.42 -18.31
C PHE A 27 -6.95 -44.77 -17.80
N ALA A 28 -6.96 -44.28 -16.57
CA ALA A 28 -5.75 -43.86 -15.89
C ALA A 28 -4.84 -45.10 -15.83
N GLN A 29 -3.66 -45.02 -16.46
CA GLN A 29 -2.64 -46.05 -16.28
C GLN A 29 -2.34 -46.13 -14.79
N THR A 30 -2.55 -47.31 -14.19
CA THR A 30 -2.06 -47.59 -12.84
C THR A 30 -0.56 -47.34 -12.84
N PRO A 31 -0.04 -46.38 -12.06
CA PRO A 31 1.39 -46.15 -11.99
C PRO A 31 2.06 -47.42 -11.47
N ASP A 32 3.21 -47.77 -12.02
CA ASP A 32 4.05 -48.81 -11.45
C ASP A 32 4.67 -48.28 -10.14
N ILE A 33 3.93 -48.45 -9.04
CA ILE A 33 4.30 -47.94 -7.72
C ILE A 33 5.66 -48.49 -7.30
N GLU A 34 5.94 -49.76 -7.58
CA GLU A 34 7.20 -50.40 -7.18
C GLU A 34 8.37 -49.83 -8.01
N ALA A 35 8.18 -49.60 -9.31
CA ALA A 35 9.20 -48.92 -10.11
C ALA A 35 9.47 -47.47 -9.63
N ILE A 36 8.43 -46.71 -9.28
CA ILE A 36 8.59 -45.34 -8.75
C ILE A 36 9.28 -45.34 -7.39
N LYS A 37 8.95 -46.31 -6.53
CA LYS A 37 9.58 -46.45 -5.20
C LYS A 37 11.06 -46.84 -5.30
N ALA A 38 11.40 -47.66 -6.29
CA ALA A 38 12.78 -48.11 -6.54
C ALA A 38 13.63 -47.07 -7.31
N GLY A 39 12.99 -46.18 -8.08
CA GLY A 39 13.64 -45.11 -8.82
C GLY A 39 14.16 -43.98 -7.93
N ASP A 40 15.21 -43.29 -8.37
CA ASP A 40 15.78 -42.12 -7.68
C ASP A 40 15.31 -40.78 -8.29
N ASP A 41 14.42 -40.80 -9.27
CA ASP A 41 13.95 -39.62 -10.00
C ASP A 41 12.69 -38.98 -9.41
N HIS A 42 12.06 -39.62 -8.41
CA HIS A 42 10.82 -39.16 -7.79
C HIS A 42 10.92 -39.07 -6.26
N TYR A 43 10.20 -38.10 -5.69
CA TYR A 43 9.74 -38.15 -4.31
C TYR A 43 8.34 -38.75 -4.28
N TRP A 44 8.01 -39.52 -3.24
CA TRP A 44 6.71 -40.16 -3.12
C TRP A 44 6.25 -40.30 -1.67
N GLY A 45 4.95 -40.24 -1.43
CA GLY A 45 4.31 -40.47 -0.13
C GLY A 45 3.07 -41.35 -0.28
N GLU A 46 2.80 -42.19 0.71
CA GLU A 46 1.67 -43.10 0.72
C GLU A 46 1.01 -43.19 2.10
N PHE A 47 -0.31 -43.33 2.11
CA PHE A 47 -1.07 -43.59 3.33
C PHE A 47 -2.37 -44.34 3.02
N CYS A 48 -2.91 -45.03 4.02
CA CYS A 48 -4.19 -45.71 3.90
C CYS A 48 -4.98 -45.60 5.20
N SER A 49 -6.21 -45.10 5.10
CA SER A 49 -7.16 -45.07 6.21
C SER A 49 -8.60 -45.14 5.71
N GLN A 50 -9.53 -45.34 6.65
CA GLN A 50 -10.97 -45.36 6.36
C GLN A 50 -11.50 -43.99 5.88
N ASN A 51 -10.74 -42.91 6.08
CA ASN A 51 -11.10 -41.55 5.67
C ASN A 51 -10.21 -41.08 4.50
N GLN A 52 -10.83 -40.77 3.36
CA GLN A 52 -10.11 -40.33 2.18
C GLN A 52 -9.31 -39.04 2.41
N SER A 53 -9.88 -38.04 3.11
CA SER A 53 -9.21 -36.76 3.36
C SER A 53 -8.00 -36.93 4.27
N GLU A 54 -8.08 -37.82 5.25
CA GLU A 54 -6.95 -38.19 6.10
C GLU A 54 -5.85 -38.85 5.26
N SER A 55 -6.20 -39.81 4.40
CA SER A 55 -5.24 -40.49 3.53
C SER A 55 -4.58 -39.54 2.53
N GLU A 56 -5.33 -38.59 2.00
CA GLU A 56 -4.80 -37.54 1.13
C GLU A 56 -3.83 -36.60 1.85
N SER A 57 -4.15 -36.20 3.08
CA SER A 57 -3.33 -35.29 3.89
C SER A 57 -2.05 -35.99 4.36
N ALA A 58 -2.17 -37.21 4.88
CA ALA A 58 -1.02 -37.97 5.35
C ALA A 58 -0.07 -38.40 4.22
N ALA A 59 -0.59 -38.73 3.02
CA ALA A 59 0.25 -39.05 1.88
C ALA A 59 1.06 -37.84 1.39
N ILE A 60 0.49 -36.63 1.42
CA ILE A 60 1.26 -35.42 1.08
C ILE A 60 2.24 -35.05 2.19
N ASP A 61 1.89 -35.18 3.47
CA ASP A 61 2.81 -34.95 4.58
C ASP A 61 4.03 -35.88 4.49
N GLN A 62 3.81 -37.18 4.20
CA GLN A 62 4.91 -38.14 4.03
C GLN A 62 5.81 -37.77 2.85
N LEU A 63 5.22 -37.32 1.72
CA LEU A 63 5.97 -36.84 0.57
C LEU A 63 6.86 -35.65 0.93
N LEU A 64 6.29 -34.64 1.60
CA LEU A 64 6.99 -33.42 1.99
C LEU A 64 8.11 -33.71 3.00
N SER A 65 7.89 -34.60 3.97
CA SER A 65 8.95 -35.04 4.89
C SER A 65 10.12 -35.72 4.16
N LYS A 66 9.87 -36.48 3.09
CA LYS A 66 10.98 -37.07 2.29
C LYS A 66 11.74 -36.04 1.48
N ILE A 67 11.05 -35.04 0.94
CA ILE A 67 11.70 -33.90 0.28
C ILE A 67 12.60 -33.20 1.31
N ALA A 68 12.07 -32.88 2.49
CA ALA A 68 12.79 -32.23 3.58
C ALA A 68 14.05 -33.01 3.99
N VAL A 69 13.94 -34.32 4.26
CA VAL A 69 15.10 -35.17 4.62
C VAL A 69 16.17 -35.18 3.52
N ASN A 70 15.77 -35.15 2.25
CA ASN A 70 16.72 -35.18 1.14
C ASN A 70 17.49 -33.86 0.99
N ILE A 71 16.85 -32.73 1.29
CA ILE A 71 17.46 -31.39 1.16
C ILE A 71 18.02 -30.86 2.48
N GLU A 72 17.77 -31.54 3.61
CA GLU A 72 18.16 -31.15 4.96
C GLU A 72 19.64 -30.78 5.07
N SER A 73 20.51 -31.59 4.43
CA SER A 73 21.97 -31.36 4.42
C SER A 73 22.38 -30.06 3.74
N SER A 74 21.58 -29.54 2.81
CA SER A 74 21.86 -28.28 2.10
C SER A 74 21.55 -27.06 2.98
N PHE A 75 20.56 -27.16 3.86
CA PHE A 75 20.22 -26.12 4.84
C PHE A 75 21.19 -26.07 6.04
N THR A 76 21.91 -27.17 6.33
CA THR A 76 22.77 -27.28 7.52
C THR A 76 23.90 -26.24 7.52
N ASN A 77 24.33 -25.80 6.33
CA ASN A 77 25.39 -24.79 6.18
C ASN A 77 24.92 -23.34 6.48
N LYS A 78 23.63 -23.11 6.72
CA LYS A 78 23.04 -21.75 6.88
C LYS A 78 22.66 -21.39 8.31
N VAL A 79 22.58 -22.39 9.19
CA VAL A 79 22.05 -22.27 10.57
C VAL A 79 23.18 -22.45 11.60
N SER A 80 24.44 -22.20 11.22
CA SER A 80 25.59 -22.45 12.08
C SER A 80 25.81 -21.32 13.08
N GLU A 81 25.00 -21.30 14.14
CA GLU A 81 25.42 -20.80 15.47
C GLU A 81 24.69 -21.47 16.65
N SER A 82 23.75 -22.41 16.43
CA SER A 82 23.02 -23.10 17.51
C SER A 82 22.96 -24.64 17.39
N ILE A 83 23.88 -25.25 16.64
CA ILE A 83 23.79 -26.67 16.23
C ILE A 83 24.13 -27.67 17.35
N THR A 84 24.64 -27.26 18.51
CA THR A 84 25.12 -28.25 19.49
C THR A 84 24.03 -28.93 20.34
N ASP A 85 22.81 -28.39 20.46
CA ASP A 85 21.83 -28.95 21.42
C ASP A 85 20.45 -29.39 20.86
N ASN A 86 20.02 -29.02 19.64
CA ASN A 86 18.61 -29.22 19.20
C ASN A 86 18.41 -29.70 17.73
N GLN A 87 18.95 -30.87 17.36
CA GLN A 87 18.72 -31.46 16.02
C GLN A 87 17.24 -31.72 15.66
N GLY A 88 16.38 -31.97 16.66
CA GLY A 88 14.96 -32.24 16.44
C GLY A 88 14.15 -31.02 15.99
N GLU A 89 14.44 -29.83 16.52
CA GLU A 89 13.78 -28.57 16.14
C GLU A 89 14.18 -28.16 14.72
N TYR A 90 15.45 -28.36 14.35
CA TYR A 90 15.96 -28.09 13.01
C TYR A 90 15.24 -28.90 11.92
N LYS A 91 15.04 -30.20 12.14
CA LYS A 91 14.31 -31.04 11.19
C LYS A 91 12.86 -30.54 11.02
N GLN A 92 12.22 -30.10 12.10
CA GLN A 92 10.87 -29.51 12.04
C GLN A 92 10.86 -28.17 11.29
N GLU A 93 11.92 -27.37 11.41
CA GLU A 93 12.11 -26.11 10.65
C GLU A 93 12.16 -26.38 9.14
N VAL A 94 13.04 -27.29 8.70
CA VAL A 94 13.18 -27.66 7.28
C VAL A 94 11.89 -28.27 6.74
N GLU A 95 11.22 -29.14 7.51
CA GLU A 95 9.90 -29.67 7.14
C GLU A 95 8.86 -28.55 7.01
N GLY A 96 8.87 -27.56 7.90
CA GLY A 96 8.01 -26.38 7.84
C GLY A 96 8.25 -25.55 6.58
N ILE A 97 9.52 -25.26 6.26
CA ILE A 97 9.91 -24.54 5.04
C ILE A 97 9.40 -25.28 3.80
N VAL A 98 9.63 -26.61 3.73
CA VAL A 98 9.17 -27.43 2.60
C VAL A 98 7.65 -27.41 2.48
N LYS A 99 6.93 -27.38 3.60
CA LYS A 99 5.46 -27.27 3.63
C LYS A 99 4.93 -25.93 3.14
N THR A 100 5.72 -24.84 3.18
CA THR A 100 5.29 -23.54 2.62
C THR A 100 5.13 -23.57 1.11
N TYR A 101 5.80 -24.51 0.44
CA TYR A 101 5.57 -24.79 -0.97
C TYR A 101 4.26 -25.55 -1.11
N SER A 102 3.16 -24.79 -1.19
CA SER A 102 1.79 -25.33 -1.21
C SER A 102 1.60 -26.46 -2.23
N SER A 103 0.63 -27.34 -2.00
CA SER A 103 0.28 -28.39 -2.96
C SER A 103 -0.13 -27.86 -4.33
N ALA A 104 -0.63 -26.61 -4.41
CA ALA A 104 -0.94 -25.92 -5.67
C ALA A 104 0.32 -25.48 -6.44
N GLN A 105 1.45 -25.26 -5.76
CA GLN A 105 2.75 -24.99 -6.38
C GLN A 105 3.44 -26.27 -6.86
N LEU A 106 3.06 -27.44 -6.33
CA LEU A 106 3.46 -28.75 -6.84
C LEU A 106 2.67 -29.09 -8.12
N LYS A 107 2.81 -28.27 -9.18
CA LYS A 107 2.05 -28.36 -10.44
C LYS A 107 2.04 -29.76 -11.07
N ASN A 108 3.09 -30.55 -10.84
CA ASN A 108 3.28 -31.89 -11.38
C ASN A 108 3.07 -33.01 -10.35
N LEU A 109 2.38 -32.73 -9.24
CA LEU A 109 2.03 -33.73 -8.24
C LEU A 109 1.01 -34.72 -8.81
N LYS A 110 1.42 -35.97 -8.96
CA LYS A 110 0.54 -37.06 -9.40
C LYS A 110 -0.04 -37.76 -8.19
N THR A 111 -1.36 -37.99 -8.22
CA THR A 111 -2.08 -38.68 -7.15
C THR A 111 -2.75 -39.93 -7.71
N PHE A 112 -2.50 -41.06 -7.07
CA PHE A 112 -3.16 -42.34 -7.31
C PHE A 112 -3.95 -42.73 -6.08
N LYS A 113 -5.15 -43.29 -6.28
CA LYS A 113 -6.05 -43.71 -5.19
C LYS A 113 -6.61 -45.09 -5.51
N GLU A 114 -6.68 -45.94 -4.50
CA GLU A 114 -7.16 -47.31 -4.63
C GLU A 114 -7.84 -47.77 -3.34
N PRO A 115 -9.01 -48.44 -3.40
CA PRO A 115 -9.57 -49.08 -2.22
C PRO A 115 -8.74 -50.32 -1.83
N ARG A 116 -8.39 -50.42 -0.54
CA ARG A 116 -7.68 -51.56 0.07
C ARG A 116 -8.37 -51.96 1.38
N ASP A 117 -7.94 -53.06 1.99
CA ASP A 117 -8.52 -53.54 3.26
C ASP A 117 -8.45 -52.50 4.41
N CYS A 118 -7.47 -51.59 4.35
CA CYS A 118 -7.27 -50.49 5.29
C CYS A 118 -8.16 -49.24 5.03
N GLY A 119 -8.98 -49.25 3.96
CA GLY A 119 -9.80 -48.13 3.53
C GLY A 119 -9.36 -47.59 2.17
N ILE A 120 -9.17 -46.28 2.05
CA ILE A 120 -8.69 -45.63 0.82
C ILE A 120 -7.18 -45.46 0.89
N TYR A 121 -6.45 -46.21 0.07
CA TYR A 121 -5.02 -46.00 -0.13
C TYR A 121 -4.79 -44.84 -1.08
N VAL A 122 -3.88 -43.94 -0.71
CA VAL A 122 -3.45 -42.80 -1.52
C VAL A 122 -1.95 -42.87 -1.70
N PHE A 123 -1.50 -42.79 -2.94
CA PHE A 123 -0.08 -42.67 -3.33
C PHE A 123 0.12 -41.36 -4.09
N ARG A 124 1.03 -40.52 -3.62
CA ARG A 124 1.39 -39.25 -4.26
C ARG A 124 2.85 -39.28 -4.66
N TYR A 125 3.17 -38.78 -5.84
CA TYR A 125 4.55 -38.71 -6.31
C TYR A 125 4.79 -37.51 -7.21
N ILE A 126 6.04 -37.03 -7.22
CA ILE A 126 6.50 -35.89 -8.00
C ILE A 126 7.93 -36.12 -8.46
N GLN A 127 8.27 -35.69 -9.68
CA GLN A 127 9.64 -35.73 -10.18
C GLN A 127 10.53 -34.76 -9.40
N LYS A 128 11.76 -35.17 -9.08
CA LYS A 128 12.73 -34.29 -8.38
C LYS A 128 13.00 -32.99 -9.14
N SER A 129 13.02 -33.02 -10.48
CA SER A 129 13.15 -31.83 -11.33
C SER A 129 12.03 -30.80 -11.12
N SER A 130 10.80 -31.27 -10.87
CA SER A 130 9.66 -30.39 -10.60
C SER A 130 9.78 -29.72 -9.22
N VAL A 131 10.47 -30.35 -8.28
CA VAL A 131 10.78 -29.74 -6.98
C VAL A 131 11.87 -28.66 -7.13
N ASN A 132 12.86 -28.88 -8.00
CA ASN A 132 13.88 -27.86 -8.29
C ASN A 132 13.28 -26.58 -8.90
N GLU A 133 12.30 -26.70 -9.79
CA GLU A 133 11.59 -25.55 -10.39
C GLU A 133 10.96 -24.63 -9.33
N ILE A 134 10.50 -25.20 -8.20
CA ILE A 134 9.93 -24.43 -7.09
C ILE A 134 10.99 -23.56 -6.42
N PHE A 135 12.20 -24.10 -6.22
CA PHE A 135 13.31 -23.33 -5.69
C PHE A 135 13.79 -22.26 -6.69
N GLU A 136 13.79 -22.55 -8.00
CA GLU A 136 14.08 -21.53 -9.02
C GLU A 136 13.09 -20.37 -8.98
N ASN A 137 11.78 -20.65 -8.84
CA ASN A 137 10.76 -19.61 -8.70
C ASN A 137 11.01 -18.76 -7.43
N ARG A 138 11.41 -19.39 -6.31
CA ARG A 138 11.77 -18.67 -5.08
C ARG A 138 13.00 -17.79 -5.28
N LYS A 139 14.03 -18.28 -5.97
CA LYS A 139 15.22 -17.48 -6.32
C LYS A 139 14.87 -16.28 -7.18
N GLN A 140 13.99 -16.46 -8.17
CA GLN A 140 13.57 -15.36 -9.03
C GLN A 140 12.82 -14.30 -8.20
N LEU A 141 11.90 -14.72 -7.33
CA LEU A 141 11.22 -13.80 -6.41
C LEU A 141 12.20 -13.01 -5.53
N VAL A 142 13.24 -13.66 -5.00
CA VAL A 142 14.30 -12.98 -4.23
C VAL A 142 15.01 -11.94 -5.08
N LYS A 143 15.39 -12.27 -6.31
CA LYS A 143 16.05 -11.33 -7.24
C LYS A 143 15.16 -10.13 -7.54
N ASP A 144 13.90 -10.37 -7.87
CA ASP A 144 12.93 -9.30 -8.19
C ASP A 144 12.69 -8.37 -6.99
N ILE A 145 12.66 -8.90 -5.76
CA ILE A 145 12.52 -8.11 -4.54
C ILE A 145 13.80 -7.35 -4.23
N PHE A 146 14.97 -7.95 -4.46
CA PHE A 146 16.25 -7.30 -4.26
C PHE A 146 16.44 -6.13 -5.24
N ASP A 147 16.14 -6.31 -6.52
CA ASP A 147 16.18 -5.25 -7.53
C ASP A 147 15.28 -4.07 -7.12
N LYS A 148 14.07 -4.35 -6.61
CA LYS A 148 13.17 -3.33 -6.07
C LYS A 148 13.74 -2.63 -4.84
N ALA A 149 14.48 -3.34 -3.98
CA ALA A 149 15.12 -2.75 -2.81
C ALA A 149 16.20 -1.74 -3.24
N GLU A 150 17.00 -2.09 -4.25
CA GLU A 150 18.02 -1.21 -4.83
C GLU A 150 17.39 0.03 -5.48
N GLU A 151 16.33 -0.14 -6.27
CA GLU A 151 15.57 0.97 -6.85
C GLU A 151 15.07 1.93 -5.76
N PHE A 152 14.48 1.41 -4.68
CA PHE A 152 14.04 2.26 -3.56
C PHE A 152 15.19 2.95 -2.84
N GLU A 153 16.35 2.30 -2.71
CA GLU A 153 17.56 2.90 -2.12
C GLU A 153 18.05 4.07 -2.98
N GLU A 154 18.16 3.88 -4.30
CA GLU A 154 18.55 4.91 -5.27
C GLU A 154 17.58 6.09 -5.29
N GLU A 155 16.29 5.83 -5.12
CA GLU A 155 15.26 6.87 -5.03
C GLU A 155 15.29 7.65 -3.70
N GLY A 156 16.03 7.18 -2.70
CA GLY A 156 16.00 7.72 -1.33
C GLY A 156 14.76 7.31 -0.52
N ASN A 157 14.04 6.28 -0.97
CA ASN A 157 12.90 5.65 -0.30
C ASN A 157 13.36 4.53 0.65
N PHE A 158 14.19 4.90 1.64
CA PHE A 158 14.85 3.96 2.53
C PHE A 158 13.88 3.13 3.38
N ALA A 159 12.66 3.62 3.61
CA ALA A 159 11.62 2.82 4.26
C ALA A 159 11.32 1.53 3.47
N ASN A 160 11.07 1.64 2.15
CA ASN A 160 10.83 0.46 1.33
C ASN A 160 12.10 -0.33 1.02
N ALA A 161 13.24 0.33 0.86
CA ALA A 161 14.52 -0.38 0.65
C ALA A 161 14.82 -1.34 1.81
N LEU A 162 14.76 -0.85 3.06
CA LEU A 162 14.98 -1.67 4.25
C LEU A 162 13.97 -2.82 4.37
N LYS A 163 12.67 -2.54 4.10
CA LYS A 163 11.61 -3.57 4.07
C LYS A 163 11.95 -4.70 3.09
N TYR A 164 12.34 -4.34 1.87
CA TYR A 164 12.57 -5.30 0.80
C TYR A 164 13.88 -6.08 0.98
N TYR A 165 14.94 -5.45 1.48
CA TYR A 165 16.14 -6.16 1.88
C TYR A 165 15.84 -7.18 3.00
N TYR A 166 15.02 -6.81 3.99
CA TYR A 166 14.68 -7.72 5.07
C TYR A 166 13.81 -8.89 4.59
N PHE A 167 12.83 -8.62 3.72
CA PHE A 167 12.02 -9.66 3.08
C PHE A 167 12.87 -10.60 2.21
N SER A 168 13.89 -10.07 1.54
CA SER A 168 14.86 -10.88 0.79
C SER A 168 15.59 -11.87 1.70
N ILE A 169 16.04 -11.45 2.90
CA ILE A 169 16.68 -12.35 3.88
C ILE A 169 15.73 -13.50 4.27
N ILE A 170 14.47 -13.19 4.55
CA ILE A 170 13.46 -14.19 4.93
C ILE A 170 13.29 -15.23 3.82
N LEU A 171 13.19 -14.78 2.57
CA LEU A 171 13.05 -15.66 1.42
C LEU A 171 14.32 -16.47 1.13
N LEU A 172 15.50 -15.87 1.26
CA LEU A 172 16.81 -16.52 1.08
C LEU A 172 17.00 -17.70 2.03
N ASN A 173 16.48 -17.59 3.26
CA ASN A 173 16.52 -18.64 4.28
C ASN A 173 15.58 -19.82 3.97
N SER A 174 14.76 -19.74 2.91
CA SER A 174 13.92 -20.84 2.43
C SER A 174 14.48 -21.61 1.22
N ILE A 175 15.59 -21.15 0.65
CA ILE A 175 16.24 -21.76 -0.52
C ILE A 175 17.35 -22.71 -0.02
N PRO A 176 17.56 -23.92 -0.60
CA PRO A 176 18.59 -24.84 -0.12
C PRO A 176 20.04 -24.38 -0.40
N GLU A 177 20.27 -23.61 -1.46
CA GLU A 177 21.60 -23.26 -1.97
C GLU A 177 22.32 -22.21 -1.12
N SER A 178 23.63 -22.34 -0.91
CA SER A 178 24.42 -21.41 -0.10
C SER A 178 24.88 -20.14 -0.83
N THR A 179 24.60 -20.03 -2.13
CA THR A 179 25.02 -18.90 -2.96
C THR A 179 23.93 -18.56 -3.97
N LEU A 180 23.63 -17.28 -4.13
CA LEU A 180 22.72 -16.79 -5.16
C LEU A 180 23.34 -15.54 -5.77
N MET A 181 23.92 -15.68 -6.95
CA MET A 181 24.49 -14.56 -7.69
C MET A 181 23.41 -13.83 -8.48
N HIS A 182 23.41 -12.50 -8.39
CA HIS A 182 22.53 -11.62 -9.16
C HIS A 182 23.26 -10.30 -9.42
N ASN A 183 23.31 -9.83 -10.67
CA ASN A 183 24.00 -8.60 -11.08
C ASN A 183 25.47 -8.44 -10.61
N GLY A 184 26.16 -9.53 -10.27
CA GLY A 184 27.54 -9.52 -9.76
C GLY A 184 27.66 -9.67 -8.25
N ASP A 185 26.54 -9.59 -7.54
CA ASP A 185 26.45 -9.64 -6.08
C ASP A 185 25.97 -11.00 -5.57
N ASN A 186 26.41 -11.37 -4.37
CA ASN A 186 25.91 -12.54 -3.67
C ASN A 186 24.79 -12.13 -2.70
N LEU A 187 23.56 -12.47 -3.04
CA LEU A 187 22.38 -12.05 -2.28
C LEU A 187 22.32 -12.62 -0.86
N TYR A 188 23.10 -13.65 -0.51
CA TYR A 188 23.23 -14.10 0.88
C TYR A 188 24.04 -13.16 1.78
N VAL A 189 24.80 -12.23 1.19
CA VAL A 189 25.66 -11.28 1.91
C VAL A 189 25.08 -9.88 1.84
N GLU A 190 24.67 -9.43 0.64
CA GLU A 190 24.34 -8.03 0.39
C GLU A 190 23.25 -7.46 1.31
N PRO A 191 22.05 -8.06 1.48
CA PRO A 191 21.04 -7.52 2.37
C PRO A 191 21.52 -7.37 3.82
N GLY A 192 22.35 -8.31 4.28
CA GLY A 192 22.96 -8.30 5.60
C GLY A 192 24.00 -7.20 5.80
N PHE A 193 24.53 -6.64 4.71
CA PHE A 193 25.41 -5.47 4.72
C PHE A 193 24.63 -4.15 4.50
N ARG A 194 23.73 -4.11 3.52
CA ARG A 194 22.94 -2.94 3.13
C ARG A 194 22.07 -2.41 4.27
N ILE A 195 21.36 -3.29 4.99
CA ILE A 195 20.50 -2.90 6.12
C ILE A 195 21.32 -2.19 7.21
N PRO A 196 22.39 -2.80 7.77
CA PRO A 196 23.32 -2.10 8.65
C PRO A 196 23.87 -0.81 8.10
N SER A 197 24.29 -0.77 6.83
CA SER A 197 24.89 0.41 6.21
C SER A 197 23.92 1.60 6.28
N ILE A 198 22.69 1.43 5.78
CA ILE A 198 21.63 2.45 5.80
C ILE A 198 21.32 2.88 7.24
N MET A 199 21.14 1.93 8.16
CA MET A 199 20.80 2.24 9.56
C MET A 199 21.94 2.97 10.29
N GLN A 200 23.19 2.67 9.95
CA GLN A 200 24.37 3.33 10.50
C GLN A 200 24.59 4.73 9.91
N SER A 201 24.38 4.91 8.61
CA SER A 201 24.54 6.21 7.95
C SER A 201 23.36 7.15 8.20
N ALA A 202 22.19 6.63 8.57
CA ALA A 202 21.04 7.42 8.98
C ALA A 202 21.39 8.38 10.14
N SER A 203 21.07 9.65 9.94
CA SER A 203 21.31 10.75 10.88
C SER A 203 20.02 11.56 11.09
N PHE A 204 19.87 12.05 12.32
CA PHE A 204 18.70 12.78 12.78
C PHE A 204 19.20 14.05 13.47
N GLU A 205 19.16 15.17 12.75
CA GLU A 205 19.72 16.45 13.19
C GLU A 205 18.59 17.42 13.48
N VAL A 206 18.62 18.11 14.62
CA VAL A 206 17.52 19.03 14.97
C VAL A 206 17.52 20.24 14.00
N LEU A 207 16.38 20.54 13.40
CA LEU A 207 16.17 21.74 12.59
C LEU A 207 15.49 22.83 13.42
N SER A 208 14.48 22.44 14.19
CA SER A 208 13.77 23.32 15.11
C SER A 208 13.29 22.54 16.34
N ASP A 209 13.10 23.28 17.42
CA ASP A 209 12.72 22.77 18.73
C ASP A 209 11.90 23.87 19.43
N GLU A 210 10.59 23.67 19.50
CA GLU A 210 9.65 24.73 19.85
C GLU A 210 8.60 24.24 20.84
N MET A 211 8.36 25.04 21.89
CA MET A 211 7.21 24.84 22.76
C MET A 211 5.99 25.46 22.08
N LEU A 212 5.14 24.63 21.48
CA LEU A 212 3.87 25.06 20.90
C LEU A 212 2.90 25.50 22.00
N THR A 213 2.89 24.77 23.12
CA THR A 213 2.18 25.13 24.36
C THR A 213 3.03 24.71 25.57
N ASP A 214 2.55 24.97 26.80
CA ASP A 214 3.19 24.47 28.03
C ASP A 214 3.21 22.93 28.12
N LYS A 215 2.39 22.24 27.31
CA LYS A 215 2.19 20.79 27.31
C LYS A 215 2.53 20.12 25.99
N ASN A 216 2.92 20.87 24.97
CA ASN A 216 3.24 20.36 23.64
C ASN A 216 4.53 21.00 23.13
N ARG A 217 5.54 20.16 22.84
CA ARG A 217 6.83 20.56 22.31
C ARG A 217 7.05 19.86 20.97
N GLU A 218 7.19 20.63 19.92
CA GLU A 218 7.48 20.14 18.58
C GLU A 218 9.00 20.15 18.32
N ILE A 219 9.49 19.06 17.75
CA ILE A 219 10.88 18.94 17.31
C ILE A 219 10.85 18.53 15.84
N THR A 220 11.44 19.37 14.99
CA THR A 220 11.66 19.04 13.58
C THR A 220 13.08 18.55 13.40
N LEU A 221 13.23 17.42 12.72
CA LEU A 221 14.51 16.77 12.44
C LEU A 221 14.78 16.79 10.94
N ALA A 222 15.99 17.15 10.54
CA ALA A 222 16.56 16.76 9.26
C ALA A 222 16.95 15.28 9.33
N VAL A 223 16.49 14.50 8.35
CA VAL A 223 16.73 13.06 8.26
C VAL A 223 17.53 12.78 6.99
N LEU A 224 18.78 12.39 7.18
CA LEU A 224 19.72 12.13 6.09
C LEU A 224 20.27 10.72 6.19
N VAL A 225 20.49 10.07 5.04
CA VAL A 225 21.19 8.78 4.91
C VAL A 225 22.36 9.01 3.97
N ASP A 226 23.56 8.65 4.41
CA ASP A 226 24.82 8.94 3.70
C ASP A 226 25.01 10.42 3.33
N GLY A 227 24.45 11.33 4.16
CA GLY A 227 24.50 12.78 3.96
C GLY A 227 23.45 13.35 3.00
N GLU A 228 22.71 12.49 2.30
CA GLU A 228 21.65 12.85 1.36
C GLU A 228 20.27 12.76 2.02
N LYS A 229 19.30 13.52 1.52
CA LYS A 229 17.97 13.55 2.12
C LYS A 229 17.25 12.21 2.00
N ALA A 230 16.74 11.71 3.14
CA ALA A 230 15.87 10.54 3.15
C ALA A 230 14.45 10.97 2.77
N LYS A 231 14.04 10.74 1.49
CA LYS A 231 12.68 11.05 1.04
C LYS A 231 11.66 10.35 1.93
N THR A 232 11.90 9.09 2.26
CA THR A 232 11.16 8.38 3.30
C THR A 232 12.09 7.49 4.13
N LEU A 233 11.86 7.50 5.44
CA LEU A 233 12.49 6.60 6.39
C LEU A 233 11.55 6.43 7.58
N ASP A 234 11.17 5.19 7.88
CA ASP A 234 10.36 4.87 9.04
C ASP A 234 11.27 4.66 10.25
N PHE A 235 10.88 5.25 11.37
CA PHE A 235 11.59 5.08 12.62
C PHE A 235 10.60 5.10 13.79
N SER A 236 11.07 4.69 14.96
CA SER A 236 10.38 4.94 16.21
C SER A 236 11.23 5.77 17.14
N PHE A 237 10.58 6.50 18.03
CA PHE A 237 11.23 7.25 19.08
C PHE A 237 10.61 6.96 20.44
N TRP A 238 11.41 7.05 21.49
CA TRP A 238 10.92 6.94 22.86
C TRP A 238 10.40 8.29 23.32
N ASP A 239 9.08 8.40 23.54
CA ASP A 239 8.45 9.64 24.00
C ASP A 239 8.54 9.83 25.52
N GLY A 240 9.20 8.92 26.25
CA GLY A 240 9.24 8.90 27.71
C GLY A 240 8.39 7.79 28.34
N ASN A 241 7.35 7.34 27.64
CA ASN A 241 6.43 6.29 28.11
C ASN A 241 6.18 5.18 27.08
N ASN A 242 6.15 5.52 25.79
CA ASN A 242 5.87 4.61 24.69
C ASN A 242 6.93 4.73 23.60
N SER A 243 7.09 3.66 22.82
CA SER A 243 7.76 3.72 21.51
C SER A 243 6.74 4.19 20.48
N VAL A 244 6.93 5.39 19.94
CA VAL A 244 6.04 6.02 18.97
C VAL A 244 6.68 5.95 17.59
N SER A 245 5.94 5.45 16.61
CA SER A 245 6.36 5.41 15.21
C SER A 245 6.24 6.78 14.58
N ALA A 246 7.20 7.13 13.73
CA ALA A 246 7.23 8.33 12.92
C ALA A 246 7.90 8.03 11.58
N LYS A 247 7.76 8.96 10.64
CA LYS A 247 8.28 8.82 9.28
C LYS A 247 8.91 10.13 8.84
N SER A 248 10.05 10.06 8.15
CA SER A 248 10.53 11.20 7.39
C SER A 248 9.74 11.34 6.10
N ILE A 249 9.41 12.58 5.76
CA ILE A 249 8.85 12.98 4.49
C ILE A 249 9.77 14.07 3.94
N ASP A 250 10.33 13.78 2.77
CA ASP A 250 11.16 14.71 2.02
C ASP A 250 12.37 15.23 2.82
N GLY A 251 13.07 14.32 3.51
CA GLY A 251 14.26 14.65 4.30
C GLY A 251 13.97 15.28 5.65
N THR A 252 12.71 15.43 6.05
CA THR A 252 12.36 15.97 7.37
C THR A 252 11.38 15.10 8.11
N ALA A 253 11.43 15.11 9.43
CA ALA A 253 10.41 14.48 10.27
C ALA A 253 10.04 15.45 11.40
N THR A 254 8.77 15.45 11.79
CA THR A 254 8.30 16.24 12.93
C THR A 254 7.78 15.29 13.99
N ILE A 255 8.21 15.50 15.23
CA ILE A 255 7.77 14.72 16.39
C ILE A 255 7.33 15.68 17.50
N ASN A 256 6.22 15.33 18.14
CA ASN A 256 5.68 16.07 19.26
C ASN A 256 5.83 15.29 20.57
N LEU A 257 6.36 15.98 21.58
CA LEU A 257 6.43 15.52 22.95
C LEU A 257 5.30 16.18 23.76
N TYR A 258 4.62 15.37 24.57
CA TYR A 258 3.45 15.82 25.31
C TYR A 258 3.62 15.70 26.82
N GLY A 259 2.98 16.59 27.57
CA GLY A 259 2.94 16.54 29.04
C GLY A 259 4.33 16.60 29.65
N SER A 260 4.69 15.65 30.51
CA SER A 260 6.02 15.62 31.16
C SER A 260 7.17 15.41 30.17
N SER A 261 6.89 14.84 29.01
CA SER A 261 7.90 14.53 28.00
C SER A 261 8.44 15.77 27.31
N THR A 262 7.74 16.91 27.38
CA THR A 262 8.25 18.21 26.88
C THR A 262 9.60 18.58 27.49
N MET A 263 9.91 18.07 28.69
CA MET A 263 11.16 18.34 29.41
C MET A 263 12.30 17.38 29.06
N LEU A 264 12.11 16.45 28.11
CA LEU A 264 13.18 15.56 27.67
C LEU A 264 14.35 16.35 27.07
N ARG A 265 15.57 15.93 27.40
CA ARG A 265 16.82 16.53 26.88
C ARG A 265 17.49 15.68 25.81
N GLU A 266 16.99 14.47 25.61
CA GLU A 266 17.45 13.52 24.62
C GLU A 266 16.28 12.65 24.17
N ILE A 267 16.26 12.29 22.90
CA ILE A 267 15.35 11.30 22.34
C ILE A 267 16.17 10.15 21.77
N GLN A 268 15.73 8.92 22.05
CA GLN A 268 16.24 7.72 21.41
C GLN A 268 15.40 7.40 20.19
N ILE A 269 16.07 7.21 19.04
CA ILE A 269 15.46 6.89 17.76
C ILE A 269 15.96 5.52 17.31
N ASN A 270 15.06 4.69 16.79
CA ASN A 270 15.36 3.40 16.18
C ASN A 270 14.79 3.35 14.77
N VAL A 271 15.66 3.15 13.77
CA VAL A 271 15.22 2.96 12.38
C VAL A 271 14.48 1.63 12.25
N LYS A 272 13.33 1.64 11.56
CA LYS A 272 12.53 0.45 11.31
C LYS A 272 13.05 -0.31 10.09
N TYR A 273 13.17 -1.63 10.20
CA TYR A 273 13.72 -2.48 9.14
C TYR A 273 12.95 -3.77 8.91
N ASP A 274 12.22 -4.31 9.90
CA ASP A 274 11.60 -5.63 9.80
C ASP A 274 10.20 -5.58 9.16
N TYR A 275 9.40 -4.56 9.46
CA TYR A 275 8.07 -4.36 8.87
C TYR A 275 7.14 -5.57 9.04
N TYR A 276 7.09 -6.11 10.26
CA TYR A 276 6.27 -7.28 10.62
C TYR A 276 4.81 -7.19 10.15
N GLU A 277 4.21 -6.02 10.28
CA GLU A 277 2.83 -5.74 9.89
C GLU A 277 2.62 -5.83 8.38
N ASN A 278 3.67 -5.60 7.58
CA ASN A 278 3.65 -5.60 6.12
C ASN A 278 4.02 -6.97 5.53
N ARG A 279 4.32 -7.98 6.34
CA ARG A 279 4.74 -9.31 5.83
C ARG A 279 3.70 -9.97 4.92
N GLY A 280 2.42 -9.59 5.07
CA GLY A 280 1.31 -10.06 4.23
C GLY A 280 1.29 -9.47 2.83
N GLU A 281 2.14 -8.46 2.53
CA GLU A 281 2.34 -7.89 1.19
C GLU A 281 3.00 -8.88 0.23
N ILE A 282 3.61 -9.95 0.74
CA ILE A 282 4.18 -11.05 -0.02
C ILE A 282 3.84 -12.33 0.71
N LYS A 283 2.85 -13.08 0.23
CA LYS A 283 2.37 -14.33 0.84
C LYS A 283 3.52 -15.25 1.26
N GLU A 284 4.50 -15.44 0.39
CA GLU A 284 5.71 -16.21 0.62
C GLU A 284 6.51 -15.77 1.85
N VAL A 285 6.60 -14.47 2.12
CA VAL A 285 7.26 -13.89 3.30
C VAL A 285 6.42 -14.15 4.55
N SER A 286 5.11 -13.94 4.48
CA SER A 286 4.19 -14.21 5.59
C SER A 286 4.23 -15.68 6.03
N ASP A 287 4.22 -16.61 5.07
CA ASP A 287 4.25 -18.05 5.35
C ASP A 287 5.56 -18.49 6.02
N LEU A 288 6.68 -17.84 5.67
CA LEU A 288 8.01 -18.15 6.21
C LEU A 288 8.33 -17.43 7.53
N TRP A 289 7.58 -16.39 7.90
CA TRP A 289 7.98 -15.45 8.94
C TRP A 289 8.34 -16.09 10.29
N ASN A 290 7.60 -17.12 10.68
CA ASN A 290 7.80 -17.84 11.94
C ASN A 290 8.59 -19.15 11.75
N LEU A 291 8.97 -19.47 10.52
CA LEU A 291 9.64 -20.71 10.16
C LEU A 291 11.14 -20.51 9.94
N VAL A 292 11.56 -19.35 9.44
CA VAL A 292 12.98 -19.11 9.17
C VAL A 292 13.63 -18.25 10.24
N GLN A 293 14.95 -18.39 10.38
CA GLN A 293 15.74 -17.47 11.18
C GLN A 293 15.65 -16.03 10.65
N ARG A 294 15.56 -15.09 11.58
CA ARG A 294 15.42 -13.66 11.31
C ARG A 294 16.52 -12.89 12.04
N PRO A 295 17.47 -12.27 11.33
CA PRO A 295 18.54 -11.53 11.98
C PRO A 295 17.99 -10.26 12.64
N PRO A 296 18.35 -9.96 13.90
CA PRO A 296 18.05 -8.68 14.52
C PRO A 296 19.12 -7.65 14.16
N PHE A 297 18.70 -6.46 13.74
CA PHE A 297 19.57 -5.30 13.56
C PHE A 297 19.28 -4.27 14.66
N LYS A 298 20.32 -3.79 15.35
CA LYS A 298 20.18 -2.87 16.49
C LYS A 298 21.09 -1.65 16.30
N TYR A 299 20.49 -0.55 15.85
CA TYR A 299 21.15 0.73 15.66
C TYR A 299 20.31 1.85 16.26
N THR A 300 20.49 2.07 17.57
CA THR A 300 19.81 3.16 18.28
C THR A 300 20.59 4.46 18.11
N LYS A 301 19.92 5.50 17.65
CA LYS A 301 20.43 6.88 17.55
C LYS A 301 19.97 7.67 18.76
N ARG A 302 20.82 8.58 19.24
CA ARG A 302 20.49 9.50 20.34
C ARG A 302 20.56 10.93 19.81
N VAL A 303 19.44 11.63 19.89
CA VAL A 303 19.33 13.04 19.47
C VAL A 303 19.27 13.89 20.72
N ARG A 304 20.28 14.74 20.92
CA ARG A 304 20.34 15.69 22.03
C ARG A 304 19.47 16.90 21.71
N LEU A 305 18.64 17.29 22.66
CA LEU A 305 17.70 18.43 22.56
C LEU A 305 18.09 19.59 23.48
N ASP A 306 19.13 19.43 24.29
CA ASP A 306 19.62 20.45 25.22
C ASP A 306 20.82 21.24 24.67
N GLN A 307 21.15 21.03 23.39
CA GLN A 307 22.23 21.72 22.70
C GLN A 307 21.64 22.54 21.56
N PRO A 308 21.72 23.88 21.61
CA PRO A 308 21.28 24.70 20.49
C PRO A 308 22.18 24.44 19.28
N ILE A 309 21.57 24.28 18.12
CA ILE A 309 22.28 24.16 16.84
C ILE A 309 22.67 25.55 16.37
N SER A 310 23.89 25.68 15.82
CA SER A 310 24.33 26.96 15.26
C SER A 310 23.49 27.33 14.05
N GLU A 311 23.17 28.62 13.89
CA GLU A 311 22.42 29.09 12.71
C GLU A 311 23.08 28.66 11.39
N SER A 312 24.41 28.65 11.32
CA SER A 312 25.13 28.17 10.13
C SER A 312 24.83 26.70 9.79
N LYS A 313 24.76 25.82 10.80
CA LYS A 313 24.46 24.39 10.61
C LYS A 313 22.97 24.22 10.30
N LYS A 314 22.10 25.03 10.91
CA LYS A 314 20.67 25.04 10.62
C LYS A 314 20.40 25.42 9.16
N GLU A 315 21.06 26.45 8.63
CA GLU A 315 20.94 26.84 7.23
C GLU A 315 21.53 25.78 6.28
N GLU A 316 22.68 25.18 6.61
CA GLU A 316 23.25 24.05 5.84
C GLU A 316 22.28 22.87 5.77
N LEU A 317 21.67 22.49 6.90
CA LEU A 317 20.71 21.39 6.95
C LEU A 317 19.45 21.73 6.17
N LYS A 318 18.92 22.96 6.30
CA LYS A 318 17.78 23.43 5.51
C LYS A 318 18.07 23.34 4.03
N GLU A 319 19.26 23.73 3.56
CA GLU A 319 19.64 23.59 2.16
C GLU A 319 19.62 22.12 1.71
N LYS A 320 20.20 21.21 2.49
CA LYS A 320 20.23 19.77 2.20
C LYS A 320 18.84 19.11 2.14
N VAL A 321 17.93 19.52 3.02
CA VAL A 321 16.57 18.96 3.07
C VAL A 321 15.57 19.77 2.23
N SER A 322 15.98 20.93 1.72
CA SER A 322 15.13 21.73 0.84
C SER A 322 14.90 21.03 -0.50
N PHE A 323 13.78 21.37 -1.12
CA PHE A 323 13.63 21.16 -2.55
C PHE A 323 14.28 22.32 -3.28
N ALA A 324 14.99 22.01 -4.37
CA ALA A 324 15.41 23.06 -5.30
C ALA A 324 14.15 23.80 -5.76
N ALA A 325 14.04 25.08 -5.41
CA ALA A 325 13.00 25.92 -5.98
C ALA A 325 13.15 25.87 -7.50
N MET A 326 12.11 25.41 -8.21
CA MET A 326 12.05 25.68 -9.64
C MET A 326 11.96 27.19 -9.78
N ASN A 327 12.96 27.81 -10.40
CA ASN A 327 13.02 29.25 -10.67
C ASN A 327 11.91 29.74 -11.64
N GLU A 328 10.96 28.88 -12.00
CA GLU A 328 9.83 29.24 -12.85
C GLU A 328 8.63 29.57 -11.97
N THR A 329 8.49 30.85 -11.67
CA THR A 329 7.22 31.42 -11.24
C THR A 329 6.23 31.21 -12.40
N PHE A 330 5.50 30.10 -12.39
CA PHE A 330 4.38 29.90 -13.31
C PHE A 330 3.26 30.86 -12.91
N THR A 331 3.36 32.08 -13.40
CA THR A 331 2.26 33.05 -13.32
C THR A 331 1.27 32.71 -14.43
N LEU A 332 0.00 32.54 -14.07
CA LEU A 332 -1.13 32.29 -14.98
C LEU A 332 -1.18 33.31 -16.15
N ASN A 333 -0.59 34.49 -15.96
CA ASN A 333 -0.42 35.53 -16.97
C ASN A 333 0.38 35.08 -18.20
N THR A 334 1.23 34.07 -18.07
CA THR A 334 2.01 33.52 -19.18
C THR A 334 1.16 32.62 -20.10
N PHE A 335 -0.05 32.23 -19.67
CA PHE A 335 -0.90 31.30 -20.43
C PHE A 335 -2.16 31.94 -21.05
N MET A 336 -2.66 33.05 -20.51
CA MET A 336 -3.85 33.74 -21.04
C MET A 336 -3.66 34.45 -22.39
N GLY A 337 -2.52 34.24 -23.07
CA GLY A 337 -2.28 34.73 -24.42
C GLY A 337 -2.89 33.88 -25.54
N GLU A 338 -3.28 32.63 -25.29
CA GLU A 338 -3.64 31.68 -26.37
C GLU A 338 -4.86 30.77 -26.11
N SER A 339 -5.76 31.13 -25.19
CA SER A 339 -7.09 30.50 -25.12
C SER A 339 -8.18 31.54 -25.31
N GLY A 340 -8.72 31.56 -26.53
CA GLY A 340 -9.84 32.41 -26.91
C GLY A 340 -11.13 32.06 -26.15
N ASP A 341 -11.88 33.12 -25.91
CA ASP A 341 -13.33 33.17 -25.70
C ASP A 341 -13.94 32.16 -24.70
N SER A 342 -13.95 32.56 -23.43
CA SER A 342 -15.02 32.17 -22.51
C SER A 342 -15.69 33.45 -21.98
N SER A 343 -16.53 34.06 -22.81
CA SER A 343 -17.63 34.88 -22.33
C SER A 343 -18.60 33.96 -21.58
N ASP A 344 -18.63 34.05 -20.26
CA ASP A 344 -19.81 33.89 -19.39
C ASP A 344 -19.38 33.51 -17.97
N LEU A 345 -18.93 34.52 -17.20
CA LEU A 345 -19.14 34.59 -15.75
C LEU A 345 -19.34 36.06 -15.40
N ASP A 346 -20.60 36.50 -15.45
CA ASP A 346 -21.07 37.71 -14.79
C ASP A 346 -21.01 37.48 -13.27
N GLU A 347 -19.90 37.84 -12.63
CA GLU A 347 -19.90 38.18 -11.21
C GLU A 347 -18.87 39.28 -10.94
N LYS A 348 -19.38 40.47 -10.61
CA LYS A 348 -18.62 41.59 -10.03
C LYS A 348 -18.20 41.23 -8.59
N GLU A 349 -17.45 40.16 -8.39
CA GLU A 349 -16.76 39.95 -7.12
C GLU A 349 -15.45 40.72 -7.11
N ILE A 350 -15.19 41.41 -6.00
CA ILE A 350 -13.91 42.07 -5.74
C ILE A 350 -12.90 40.96 -5.47
N ALA A 351 -12.27 40.44 -6.53
CA ALA A 351 -11.19 39.48 -6.38
C ALA A 351 -9.98 40.17 -5.73
N VAL A 352 -9.49 39.64 -4.60
CA VAL A 352 -8.28 40.18 -3.97
C VAL A 352 -7.05 39.91 -4.83
N SER A 353 -6.14 40.89 -4.87
CA SER A 353 -4.83 40.75 -5.51
C SER A 353 -3.91 39.79 -4.74
N GLU A 354 -2.88 39.27 -5.40
CA GLU A 354 -1.87 38.41 -4.76
C GLU A 354 -1.16 39.14 -3.62
N GLU A 355 -0.92 40.45 -3.75
CA GLU A 355 -0.35 41.29 -2.71
C GLU A 355 -1.26 41.38 -1.47
N GLN A 356 -2.57 41.55 -1.67
CA GLN A 356 -3.53 41.57 -0.56
C GLN A 356 -3.61 40.21 0.14
N LEU A 357 -3.49 39.10 -0.59
CA LEU A 357 -3.45 37.77 0.01
C LEU A 357 -2.21 37.55 0.87
N LYS A 358 -1.06 38.09 0.48
CA LYS A 358 0.17 38.02 1.30
C LYS A 358 -0.01 38.73 2.65
N GLU A 359 -0.92 39.70 2.76
CA GLU A 359 -1.29 40.36 4.02
C GLU A 359 -2.35 39.59 4.81
N LEU A 360 -3.35 39.01 4.13
CA LEU A 360 -4.46 38.30 4.78
C LEU A 360 -4.09 36.89 5.27
N VAL A 361 -3.41 36.10 4.43
CA VAL A 361 -3.11 34.69 4.68
C VAL A 361 -2.40 34.47 6.02
N PRO A 362 -1.35 35.23 6.41
CA PRO A 362 -0.71 35.06 7.71
C PRO A 362 -1.69 35.10 8.88
N SER A 363 -2.69 35.98 8.85
CA SER A 363 -3.71 36.06 9.91
C SER A 363 -4.58 34.79 9.96
N HIS A 364 -4.99 34.26 8.81
CA HIS A 364 -5.76 33.01 8.74
C HIS A 364 -4.95 31.80 9.22
N LEU A 365 -3.64 31.74 8.90
CA LEU A 365 -2.75 30.69 9.38
C LEU A 365 -2.57 30.76 10.90
N THR A 366 -2.40 31.97 11.46
CA THR A 366 -2.37 32.18 12.91
C THR A 366 -3.67 31.72 13.56
N SER A 367 -4.84 32.04 12.98
CA SER A 367 -6.12 31.54 13.51
C SER A 367 -6.22 30.02 13.46
N LEU A 368 -5.73 29.37 12.39
CA LEU A 368 -5.75 27.90 12.29
C LEU A 368 -4.83 27.29 13.35
N GLN A 369 -3.68 27.92 13.55
CA GLN A 369 -2.72 27.52 14.56
C GLN A 369 -3.30 27.64 15.97
N GLU A 370 -3.91 28.79 16.32
CA GLU A 370 -4.53 29.00 17.62
C GLU A 370 -5.71 28.04 17.86
N TYR A 371 -6.50 27.73 16.82
CA TYR A 371 -7.56 26.74 16.88
C TYR A 371 -7.02 25.34 17.21
N PHE A 372 -6.09 24.81 16.40
CA PHE A 372 -5.59 23.44 16.60
C PHE A 372 -4.67 23.29 17.81
N ASN A 373 -3.84 24.30 18.13
CA ASN A 373 -2.90 24.18 19.25
C ASN A 373 -3.50 24.56 20.61
N SER A 374 -4.49 25.46 20.63
CA SER A 374 -5.01 26.06 21.87
C SER A 374 -6.54 26.05 21.99
N GLY A 375 -7.27 25.54 20.99
CA GLY A 375 -8.74 25.49 21.01
C GLY A 375 -9.39 26.87 20.89
N VAL A 376 -8.71 27.87 20.33
CA VAL A 376 -9.27 29.22 20.16
C VAL A 376 -10.22 29.22 18.98
N GLU A 377 -11.51 29.47 19.24
CA GLU A 377 -12.52 29.56 18.18
C GLU A 377 -12.35 30.82 17.33
N ASN A 378 -12.54 30.68 16.01
CA ASN A 378 -12.65 31.82 15.09
C ASN A 378 -14.13 32.12 14.82
N PRO A 379 -14.65 33.32 15.16
CA PRO A 379 -16.06 33.67 14.95
C PRO A 379 -16.51 33.58 13.48
N GLU A 380 -15.64 33.91 12.52
CA GLU A 380 -15.98 33.86 11.09
C GLU A 380 -16.23 32.42 10.64
N TRP A 381 -15.48 31.47 11.18
CA TRP A 381 -15.64 30.05 10.83
C TRP A 381 -16.83 29.44 11.54
N GLN A 382 -17.23 29.94 12.71
CA GLN A 382 -18.41 29.45 13.42
C GLN A 382 -19.71 29.71 12.63
N GLU A 383 -19.75 30.76 11.82
CA GLU A 383 -20.89 31.05 10.93
C GLU A 383 -20.93 30.16 9.68
N ASP A 384 -19.80 29.54 9.30
CA ASP A 384 -19.69 28.60 8.18
C ASP A 384 -19.83 27.15 8.68
N GLU A 385 -21.05 26.62 8.64
CA GLU A 385 -21.37 25.27 9.12
C GLU A 385 -20.49 24.19 8.47
N PHE A 386 -20.16 24.34 7.17
CA PHE A 386 -19.33 23.38 6.45
C PHE A 386 -17.89 23.42 6.96
N LEU A 387 -17.27 24.60 7.00
CA LEU A 387 -15.88 24.76 7.43
C LEU A 387 -15.71 24.40 8.91
N ASN A 388 -16.63 24.84 9.77
CA ASN A 388 -16.62 24.51 11.20
C ASN A 388 -16.66 23.01 11.43
N LYS A 389 -17.59 22.31 10.76
CA LYS A 389 -17.68 20.86 10.84
C LYS A 389 -16.40 20.20 10.32
N LYS A 390 -15.85 20.68 9.20
CA LYS A 390 -14.60 20.17 8.63
C LYS A 390 -13.43 20.28 9.60
N LEU A 391 -13.22 21.46 10.21
CA LEU A 391 -12.14 21.70 11.18
C LEU A 391 -12.31 20.85 12.44
N THR A 392 -13.55 20.73 12.93
CA THR A 392 -13.88 19.88 14.08
C THR A 392 -13.59 18.40 13.78
N ASP A 393 -14.04 17.86 12.65
CA ASP A 393 -13.76 16.46 12.27
C ASP A 393 -12.24 16.23 12.08
N ILE A 394 -11.51 17.23 11.57
CA ILE A 394 -10.05 17.17 11.43
C ILE A 394 -9.41 17.02 12.82
N GLU A 395 -9.80 17.84 13.79
CA GLU A 395 -9.25 17.80 15.14
C GLU A 395 -9.62 16.52 15.89
N ASP A 396 -10.91 16.18 15.93
CA ASP A 396 -11.47 15.03 16.67
C ASP A 396 -10.83 13.69 16.30
N PHE A 397 -10.42 13.53 15.03
CA PHE A 397 -9.92 12.26 14.51
C PHE A 397 -8.42 12.21 14.25
N ASN A 398 -7.70 13.34 14.30
CA ASN A 398 -6.27 13.39 13.96
C ASN A 398 -5.39 14.02 15.04
N ASN A 399 -5.96 14.61 16.10
CA ASN A 399 -5.22 15.21 17.24
C ASN A 399 -4.07 16.10 16.76
N LEU A 400 -4.38 17.10 15.93
CA LEU A 400 -3.38 17.82 15.16
C LEU A 400 -2.63 18.84 16.00
N SER A 401 -1.44 19.19 15.55
CA SER A 401 -0.74 20.38 16.02
C SER A 401 -0.14 21.10 14.81
N VAL A 402 -0.28 22.42 14.79
CA VAL A 402 0.23 23.26 13.69
C VAL A 402 1.57 23.86 14.09
N SER A 403 2.58 23.66 13.26
CA SER A 403 3.95 24.14 13.49
C SER A 403 4.04 25.67 13.44
N ASN A 404 4.95 26.30 14.21
CA ASN A 404 5.28 27.71 13.96
C ASN A 404 6.21 27.88 12.74
N ASN A 405 6.85 26.79 12.28
CA ASN A 405 7.84 26.79 11.20
C ASN A 405 7.23 26.40 9.85
N THR A 406 6.18 27.11 9.44
CA THR A 406 5.62 26.93 8.09
C THR A 406 6.63 27.44 7.06
N SER A 407 7.35 26.50 6.43
CA SER A 407 8.62 26.77 5.72
C SER A 407 8.43 27.22 4.28
N LYS A 408 7.24 27.02 3.71
CA LYS A 408 6.87 27.41 2.36
C LYS A 408 5.51 28.11 2.40
N SER A 409 5.45 29.30 1.83
CA SER A 409 4.23 30.10 1.69
C SER A 409 3.82 30.16 0.22
N GLU A 410 3.48 29.01 -0.36
CA GLU A 410 2.97 28.94 -1.73
C GLU A 410 1.47 29.21 -1.73
N ILE A 411 1.08 30.45 -2.05
CA ILE A 411 -0.31 30.82 -2.34
C ILE A 411 -0.51 30.66 -3.85
N ASN A 412 -1.26 29.64 -4.24
CA ASN A 412 -1.48 29.31 -5.64
C ASN A 412 -2.88 29.75 -6.07
N LYS A 413 -2.98 30.34 -7.27
CA LYS A 413 -4.28 30.66 -7.87
C LYS A 413 -5.01 29.35 -8.20
N THR A 414 -6.32 29.34 -7.99
CA THR A 414 -7.21 28.25 -8.43
C THR A 414 -8.34 28.81 -9.30
N ARG A 415 -9.12 27.92 -9.94
CA ARG A 415 -10.28 28.32 -10.76
C ARG A 415 -11.28 29.22 -10.02
N ASN A 416 -11.50 28.98 -8.74
CA ASN A 416 -12.56 29.63 -7.95
C ASN A 416 -12.02 30.52 -6.81
N GLY A 417 -10.71 30.77 -6.76
CA GLY A 417 -10.10 31.46 -5.64
C GLY A 417 -8.60 31.20 -5.56
N TRP A 418 -8.15 30.75 -4.41
CA TRP A 418 -6.74 30.53 -4.08
C TRP A 418 -6.58 29.32 -3.16
N GLU A 419 -5.37 28.79 -3.05
CA GLU A 419 -5.03 27.76 -2.07
C GLU A 419 -3.70 28.12 -1.43
N PHE A 420 -3.62 27.99 -0.11
CA PHE A 420 -2.36 28.01 0.62
C PHE A 420 -1.87 26.58 0.73
N ARG A 421 -0.69 26.27 0.20
CA ARG A 421 -0.11 24.94 0.35
C ARG A 421 0.91 24.90 1.48
N GLN A 422 0.97 23.75 2.14
CA GLN A 422 2.03 23.35 3.08
C GLN A 422 1.99 24.03 4.44
N LEU A 423 0.78 24.20 5.00
CA LEU A 423 0.66 24.43 6.43
C LEU A 423 1.12 23.16 7.17
N THR A 424 2.35 23.16 7.67
CA THR A 424 2.98 21.99 8.30
C THR A 424 2.29 21.67 9.61
N THR A 425 1.87 20.42 9.74
CA THR A 425 1.22 19.90 10.95
C THR A 425 1.79 18.56 11.36
N THR A 426 1.54 18.19 12.62
CA THR A 426 1.80 16.86 13.14
C THR A 426 0.48 16.23 13.58
N ALA A 427 0.08 15.13 12.95
CA ALA A 427 -1.06 14.33 13.36
C ALA A 427 -0.61 13.24 14.34
N ARG A 428 -1.49 12.86 15.27
CA ARG A 428 -1.22 11.85 16.28
C ARG A 428 -2.36 10.83 16.36
N TYR A 429 -1.97 9.55 16.37
CA TYR A 429 -2.87 8.40 16.41
C TYR A 429 -2.51 7.47 17.59
N PRO A 430 -3.03 7.74 18.80
CA PRO A 430 -2.60 7.06 20.03
C PRO A 430 -2.79 5.54 20.03
N SER A 431 -3.90 5.02 19.48
CA SER A 431 -4.23 3.58 19.51
C SER A 431 -3.32 2.71 18.64
N ILE A 432 -2.54 3.34 17.75
CA ILE A 432 -1.55 2.68 16.89
C ILE A 432 -0.12 3.20 17.12
N ASN A 433 0.10 4.01 18.17
CA ASN A 433 1.38 4.62 18.52
C ASN A 433 2.08 5.28 17.31
N LEU A 434 1.37 6.12 16.58
CA LEU A 434 1.87 6.78 15.36
C LEU A 434 1.77 8.30 15.49
N GLN A 435 2.82 8.99 15.03
CA GLN A 435 2.76 10.41 14.66
C GLN A 435 3.19 10.58 13.20
N THR A 436 2.50 11.43 12.46
CA THR A 436 2.85 11.73 11.06
C THR A 436 2.98 13.22 10.86
N LYS A 437 4.02 13.61 10.11
CA LYS A 437 4.09 14.94 9.53
C LYS A 437 3.05 15.01 8.41
N GLU A 438 2.21 16.03 8.45
CA GLU A 438 1.14 16.27 7.50
C GLU A 438 1.22 17.70 6.97
N TYR A 439 0.52 17.94 5.87
CA TYR A 439 0.35 19.28 5.32
C TYR A 439 -1.14 19.57 5.22
N LEU A 440 -1.59 20.67 5.81
CA LEU A 440 -2.93 21.19 5.53
C LEU A 440 -2.86 22.15 4.34
N VAL A 441 -3.92 22.13 3.53
CA VAL A 441 -4.14 22.98 2.36
C VAL A 441 -5.44 23.76 2.57
N PRO A 442 -5.37 24.98 3.15
CA PRO A 442 -6.50 25.89 3.19
C PRO A 442 -6.84 26.42 1.79
N ASP A 443 -8.10 26.22 1.38
CA ASP A 443 -8.68 26.80 0.18
C ASP A 443 -9.35 28.13 0.54
N LEU A 444 -9.03 29.17 -0.22
CA LEU A 444 -9.59 30.52 -0.06
C LEU A 444 -10.46 30.87 -1.26
N ASP A 445 -11.54 31.60 -1.02
CA ASP A 445 -12.38 32.14 -2.09
C ASP A 445 -11.75 33.34 -2.81
N SER A 446 -12.50 33.95 -3.72
CA SER A 446 -12.09 35.14 -4.47
C SER A 446 -11.79 36.35 -3.56
N THR A 447 -12.36 36.41 -2.36
CA THR A 447 -12.20 37.50 -1.38
C THR A 447 -11.04 37.25 -0.41
N GLY A 448 -10.46 36.05 -0.43
CA GLY A 448 -9.38 35.65 0.45
C GLY A 448 -9.85 35.03 1.77
N SER A 449 -11.13 34.75 1.95
CA SER A 449 -11.64 34.03 3.12
C SER A 449 -11.43 32.52 2.97
N VAL A 450 -11.03 31.84 4.05
CA VAL A 450 -10.90 30.37 4.08
C VAL A 450 -12.28 29.73 3.97
N LYS A 451 -12.44 28.74 3.06
CA LYS A 451 -13.71 28.03 2.79
C LYS A 451 -13.61 26.51 2.91
N ASP A 452 -12.43 25.95 2.79
CA ASP A 452 -12.21 24.50 2.95
C ASP A 452 -10.78 24.28 3.44
N VAL A 453 -10.54 23.15 4.11
CA VAL A 453 -9.20 22.74 4.57
C VAL A 453 -9.08 21.25 4.34
N ASN A 454 -8.04 20.84 3.60
CA ASN A 454 -7.81 19.45 3.25
C ASN A 454 -6.39 19.02 3.64
N PHE A 455 -6.21 17.72 3.93
CA PHE A 455 -4.90 17.11 3.99
C PHE A 455 -4.29 17.05 2.59
N GLY A 456 -3.15 17.71 2.42
CA GLY A 456 -2.37 17.73 1.19
C GLY A 456 -1.64 16.41 0.93
N VAL A 457 -1.17 16.25 -0.31
CA VAL A 457 -0.15 15.26 -0.64
C VAL A 457 1.24 15.72 -0.20
N MET A 458 2.21 14.81 -0.17
CA MET A 458 3.61 15.15 0.15
C MET A 458 4.18 16.16 -0.87
N ASP A 459 5.08 17.03 -0.43
CA ASP A 459 5.63 18.13 -1.23
C ASP A 459 6.36 17.61 -2.47
N GLY A 460 7.23 16.60 -2.30
CA GLY A 460 7.90 15.96 -3.44
C GLY A 460 6.92 15.37 -4.47
N MET A 461 5.73 14.94 -4.04
CA MET A 461 4.69 14.41 -4.93
C MET A 461 3.92 15.53 -5.63
N TYR A 462 3.64 16.64 -4.94
CA TYR A 462 3.05 17.83 -5.55
C TYR A 462 3.98 18.48 -6.58
N ASP A 463 5.26 18.58 -6.28
CA ASP A 463 6.27 19.12 -7.18
C ASP A 463 6.44 18.25 -8.42
N GLU A 464 6.51 16.91 -8.26
CA GLU A 464 6.54 15.99 -9.39
C GLU A 464 5.30 16.14 -10.28
N PHE A 465 4.14 16.31 -9.65
CA PHE A 465 2.88 16.54 -10.34
C PHE A 465 2.88 17.87 -11.12
N ARG A 466 3.47 18.93 -10.56
CA ARG A 466 3.70 20.21 -11.22
C ARG A 466 4.70 20.09 -12.38
N ARG A 467 5.78 19.33 -12.21
CA ARG A 467 6.79 19.11 -13.25
C ARG A 467 6.22 18.38 -14.46
N GLN A 468 5.37 17.38 -14.23
CA GLN A 468 4.73 16.63 -15.30
C GLN A 468 3.71 17.45 -16.12
N SER A 469 3.08 18.47 -15.51
CA SER A 469 2.10 19.32 -16.19
C SER A 469 2.73 20.23 -17.26
N GLY A 470 3.97 20.67 -17.06
CA GLY A 470 4.71 21.52 -18.00
C GLY A 470 4.89 20.88 -19.39
N TYR A 471 4.91 19.55 -19.47
CA TYR A 471 4.99 18.83 -20.74
C TYR A 471 3.64 18.71 -21.48
N GLY A 472 2.53 18.74 -20.73
CA GLY A 472 1.18 18.50 -21.24
C GLY A 472 0.33 19.77 -21.40
N ASN A 473 0.77 20.89 -20.84
CA ASN A 473 0.06 22.17 -20.83
C ASN A 473 -1.38 22.04 -20.28
N ASP A 474 -1.55 21.22 -19.23
CA ASP A 474 -2.82 20.83 -18.63
C ASP A 474 -2.88 21.07 -17.11
N TRP A 475 -2.11 22.05 -16.62
CA TRP A 475 -1.98 22.35 -15.19
C TRP A 475 -3.32 22.57 -14.49
N ASP A 476 -4.25 23.31 -15.07
CA ASP A 476 -5.55 23.57 -14.42
C ASP A 476 -6.35 22.27 -14.17
N LYS A 477 -6.33 21.35 -15.16
CA LYS A 477 -6.98 20.03 -15.05
C LYS A 477 -6.30 19.20 -13.96
N ARG A 478 -4.97 19.27 -13.93
CA ARG A 478 -4.12 18.62 -12.93
C ARG A 478 -4.36 19.19 -11.52
N GLN A 479 -4.40 20.51 -11.33
CA GLN A 479 -4.73 21.12 -10.04
C GLN A 479 -6.09 20.62 -9.52
N VAL A 480 -7.09 20.46 -10.41
CA VAL A 480 -8.38 19.85 -10.03
C VAL A 480 -8.22 18.38 -9.63
N MET A 481 -7.39 17.59 -10.33
CA MET A 481 -7.12 16.19 -9.98
C MET A 481 -6.46 16.03 -8.61
N ILE A 482 -5.40 16.80 -8.33
CA ILE A 482 -4.69 16.65 -7.06
C ILE A 482 -5.58 17.03 -5.88
N LYS A 483 -6.34 18.14 -6.00
CA LYS A 483 -7.32 18.54 -5.00
C LYS A 483 -8.42 17.50 -4.81
N PHE A 484 -8.85 16.85 -5.89
CA PHE A 484 -9.82 15.77 -5.81
C PHE A 484 -9.28 14.59 -4.99
N VAL A 485 -8.01 14.20 -5.19
CA VAL A 485 -7.37 13.14 -4.40
C VAL A 485 -7.13 13.56 -2.95
N GLU A 486 -6.72 14.80 -2.70
CA GLU A 486 -6.57 15.39 -1.35
C GLU A 486 -7.90 15.38 -0.59
N LYS A 487 -9.01 15.70 -1.28
CA LYS A 487 -10.38 15.59 -0.72
C LYS A 487 -10.77 14.15 -0.42
N TYR A 488 -10.41 13.20 -1.29
CA TYR A 488 -10.65 11.77 -1.06
C TYR A 488 -9.90 11.31 0.20
N ARG A 489 -8.63 11.68 0.34
CA ARG A 489 -7.81 11.39 1.53
C ARG A 489 -8.42 12.00 2.78
N THR A 490 -8.76 13.27 2.72
CA THR A 490 -9.36 14.03 3.83
C THR A 490 -10.65 13.37 4.29
N ALA A 491 -11.51 12.94 3.38
CA ALA A 491 -12.77 12.28 3.74
C ALA A 491 -12.56 10.97 4.54
N TYR A 492 -11.46 10.24 4.30
CA TYR A 492 -11.07 9.11 5.15
C TYR A 492 -10.58 9.56 6.53
N LEU A 493 -9.66 10.53 6.58
CA LEU A 493 -9.05 11.03 7.81
C LEU A 493 -10.04 11.77 8.72
N THR A 494 -11.11 12.33 8.15
CA THR A 494 -12.21 13.00 8.87
C THR A 494 -13.45 12.13 8.99
N ARG A 495 -13.40 10.85 8.58
CA ARG A 495 -14.53 9.90 8.63
C ARG A 495 -15.81 10.38 7.94
N ASN A 496 -15.67 11.21 6.92
CA ASN A 496 -16.78 11.85 6.24
C ASN A 496 -17.30 10.97 5.10
N VAL A 497 -18.17 10.02 5.46
CA VAL A 497 -18.83 9.10 4.50
C VAL A 497 -19.72 9.86 3.52
N GLU A 498 -20.35 10.95 3.95
CA GLU A 498 -21.19 11.78 3.07
C GLU A 498 -20.35 12.38 1.94
N GLN A 499 -19.21 12.99 2.27
CA GLN A 499 -18.25 13.50 1.30
C GLN A 499 -17.77 12.39 0.37
N LEU A 500 -17.37 11.22 0.89
CA LEU A 500 -17.02 10.07 0.04
C LEU A 500 -18.18 9.74 -0.91
N GLY A 501 -19.41 9.65 -0.42
CA GLY A 501 -20.59 9.39 -1.25
C GLY A 501 -20.78 10.41 -2.37
N THR A 502 -20.47 11.68 -2.15
CA THR A 502 -20.52 12.69 -3.23
C THR A 502 -19.42 12.52 -4.28
N MET A 503 -18.34 11.80 -4.00
CA MET A 503 -17.23 11.64 -4.94
C MET A 503 -17.42 10.48 -5.92
N PHE A 504 -18.28 9.50 -5.60
CA PHE A 504 -18.52 8.33 -6.46
C PHE A 504 -19.74 8.54 -7.37
N ALA A 505 -19.62 8.08 -8.62
CA ALA A 505 -20.76 7.91 -9.52
C ALA A 505 -21.72 6.84 -8.99
N GLU A 506 -23.02 6.93 -9.28
CA GLU A 506 -24.00 5.93 -8.81
C GLU A 506 -23.70 4.53 -9.35
N GLN A 507 -23.20 4.47 -10.59
CA GLN A 507 -22.79 3.25 -11.30
C GLN A 507 -21.31 2.90 -11.11
N ALA A 508 -20.65 3.43 -10.07
CA ALA A 508 -19.23 3.19 -9.87
C ALA A 508 -18.90 1.70 -9.67
N VAL A 509 -17.80 1.26 -10.28
CA VAL A 509 -17.21 -0.07 -10.11
C VAL A 509 -16.17 0.02 -8.99
N ILE A 510 -16.44 -0.60 -7.85
CA ILE A 510 -15.54 -0.53 -6.67
C ILE A 510 -14.96 -1.90 -6.41
N ILE A 511 -13.64 -2.04 -6.52
CA ILE A 511 -12.89 -3.28 -6.40
C ILE A 511 -12.06 -3.26 -5.11
N THR A 512 -12.24 -4.26 -4.24
CA THR A 512 -11.57 -4.36 -2.93
C THR A 512 -11.02 -5.77 -2.63
N GLY A 513 -9.70 -5.99 -2.69
CA GLY A 513 -9.04 -7.12 -2.00
C GLY A 513 -9.08 -8.51 -2.71
N ARG A 514 -8.86 -9.62 -1.96
CA ARG A 514 -8.63 -10.99 -2.50
C ARG A 514 -9.90 -11.81 -2.77
N VAL A 515 -9.78 -12.74 -3.74
CA VAL A 515 -10.77 -13.68 -4.29
C VAL A 515 -11.26 -14.76 -3.32
N LEU A 516 -12.58 -14.96 -3.21
CA LEU A 516 -13.21 -16.26 -2.89
C LEU A 516 -14.53 -16.45 -3.68
N LYS A 517 -14.50 -17.39 -4.64
CA LYS A 517 -15.54 -18.14 -5.37
C LYS A 517 -16.85 -17.46 -5.87
N VAL A 518 -17.21 -17.95 -7.07
CA VAL A 518 -18.10 -17.50 -8.15
C VAL A 518 -19.59 -17.30 -7.84
N ASP A 519 -20.19 -16.25 -8.42
CA ASP A 519 -21.44 -16.38 -9.22
C ASP A 519 -21.51 -15.29 -10.33
N ASN A 520 -21.93 -15.68 -11.55
CA ASN A 520 -21.91 -14.84 -12.76
C ASN A 520 -23.22 -14.06 -12.92
N SER A 521 -23.18 -12.73 -12.91
CA SER A 521 -24.02 -11.87 -13.78
C SER A 521 -23.89 -10.38 -13.43
N SER A 522 -23.59 -9.53 -14.42
CA SER A 522 -24.42 -8.36 -14.79
C SER A 522 -23.79 -7.55 -15.94
N SER A 523 -24.51 -7.43 -17.06
CA SER A 523 -24.19 -6.55 -18.18
C SER A 523 -25.00 -5.25 -18.06
N GLY A 524 -24.32 -4.09 -17.95
CA GLY A 524 -24.98 -2.78 -17.94
C GLY A 524 -24.12 -1.53 -17.70
N ASP A 525 -22.80 -1.64 -17.54
CA ASP A 525 -21.99 -0.52 -17.04
C ASP A 525 -21.39 0.40 -18.10
N LYS A 526 -21.30 1.70 -17.75
CA LYS A 526 -20.61 2.74 -18.55
C LYS A 526 -19.13 2.40 -18.76
N PHE A 527 -18.51 1.72 -17.79
CA PHE A 527 -17.14 1.23 -17.86
C PHE A 527 -17.14 -0.29 -17.67
N ALA A 528 -16.83 -1.03 -18.74
CA ALA A 528 -16.70 -2.47 -18.70
C ALA A 528 -15.23 -2.85 -18.47
N TYR A 529 -14.98 -3.71 -17.48
CA TYR A 529 -13.66 -4.31 -17.28
C TYR A 529 -13.41 -5.35 -18.39
N GLU A 530 -12.26 -5.24 -19.03
CA GLU A 530 -11.73 -6.26 -19.93
C GLU A 530 -10.31 -6.62 -19.49
N GLN A 531 -10.10 -7.91 -19.21
CA GLN A 531 -8.77 -8.46 -18.99
C GLN A 531 -7.97 -8.34 -20.28
N ASN A 532 -6.86 -7.60 -20.24
CA ASN A 532 -6.00 -7.39 -21.41
C ASN A 532 -4.64 -8.08 -21.28
N GLN A 533 -4.34 -8.71 -20.14
CA GLN A 533 -3.16 -9.55 -19.92
C GLN A 533 -3.52 -10.86 -19.18
N GLU A 534 -2.87 -11.98 -19.53
CA GLU A 534 -3.12 -13.30 -18.91
C GLU A 534 -2.86 -13.33 -17.39
N ARG A 535 -1.95 -12.47 -16.89
CA ARG A 535 -1.59 -12.39 -15.46
C ARG A 535 -2.51 -11.51 -14.62
N GLN A 536 -3.36 -10.70 -15.25
CA GLN A 536 -4.34 -9.90 -14.53
C GLN A 536 -5.43 -10.82 -13.96
N PRO A 537 -5.90 -10.58 -12.73
CA PRO A 537 -6.98 -11.36 -12.17
C PRO A 537 -8.27 -11.13 -12.95
N ASP A 538 -9.16 -12.11 -12.92
CA ASP A 538 -10.55 -11.91 -13.32
C ASP A 538 -11.25 -11.12 -12.21
N VAL A 539 -11.63 -9.87 -12.49
CA VAL A 539 -11.98 -8.84 -11.47
C VAL A 539 -13.49 -8.76 -11.24
N GLU A 540 -14.31 -9.59 -11.89
CA GLU A 540 -15.76 -9.64 -11.66
C GLU A 540 -16.12 -9.94 -10.18
N TYR A 541 -15.19 -10.48 -9.39
CA TYR A 541 -15.43 -11.06 -8.06
C TYR A 541 -15.18 -10.12 -6.85
N LEU A 542 -14.87 -8.85 -7.06
CA LEU A 542 -14.53 -7.90 -5.98
C LEU A 542 -15.36 -6.63 -6.03
N ARG A 543 -16.38 -6.63 -6.88
CA ARG A 543 -17.15 -5.44 -7.21
C ARG A 543 -18.21 -5.19 -6.15
N GLU A 544 -17.97 -4.20 -5.31
CA GLU A 544 -19.00 -3.60 -4.46
C GLU A 544 -19.74 -2.51 -5.26
N THR A 545 -21.04 -2.37 -5.02
CA THR A 545 -21.78 -1.16 -5.41
C THR A 545 -21.34 0.01 -4.53
N LYS A 546 -21.60 1.25 -4.99
CA LYS A 546 -21.41 2.46 -4.18
C LYS A 546 -22.08 2.34 -2.80
N LYS A 547 -23.29 1.80 -2.75
CA LYS A 547 -24.04 1.65 -1.50
C LYS A 547 -23.34 0.71 -0.52
N GLU A 548 -22.98 -0.50 -0.96
CA GLU A 548 -22.30 -1.50 -0.12
C GLU A 548 -20.95 -0.98 0.38
N PHE A 549 -20.19 -0.33 -0.49
CA PHE A 549 -18.92 0.28 -0.14
C PHE A 549 -19.08 1.32 0.99
N LEU A 550 -20.04 2.24 0.86
CA LEU A 550 -20.29 3.30 1.86
C LEU A 550 -20.85 2.75 3.18
N GLU A 551 -21.72 1.72 3.13
CA GLU A 551 -22.18 1.03 4.34
C GLU A 551 -21.00 0.38 5.09
N ARG A 552 -20.09 -0.29 4.36
CA ARG A 552 -18.86 -0.84 4.94
C ARG A 552 -17.94 0.25 5.50
N GLN A 553 -17.74 1.36 4.80
CA GLN A 553 -16.92 2.47 5.30
C GLN A 553 -17.52 3.07 6.59
N THR A 554 -18.85 3.21 6.65
CA THR A 554 -19.56 3.71 7.85
C THR A 554 -19.26 2.85 9.07
N LEU A 555 -19.34 1.53 8.94
CA LEU A 555 -19.03 0.59 10.02
C LEU A 555 -17.56 0.69 10.44
N LEU A 556 -16.64 0.76 9.47
CA LEU A 556 -15.21 0.87 9.75
C LEU A 556 -14.89 2.16 10.49
N PHE A 557 -15.37 3.31 10.01
CA PHE A 557 -15.13 4.62 10.60
C PHE A 557 -15.69 4.75 12.02
N ALA A 558 -16.85 4.13 12.29
CA ALA A 558 -17.42 4.10 13.63
C ALA A 558 -16.64 3.19 14.60
N SER A 559 -16.04 2.10 14.08
CA SER A 559 -15.41 1.06 14.91
C SER A 559 -13.96 1.33 15.30
N LYS A 560 -13.27 2.23 14.59
CA LYS A 560 -11.82 2.44 14.76
C LYS A 560 -11.54 3.76 15.48
N PRO A 561 -10.86 3.74 16.64
CA PRO A 561 -10.51 4.97 17.35
C PRO A 561 -9.50 5.81 16.58
N ASP A 562 -8.56 5.19 15.85
CA ASP A 562 -7.66 5.89 14.92
C ASP A 562 -7.63 5.22 13.55
N ILE A 563 -7.57 6.04 12.49
CA ILE A 563 -7.35 5.64 11.10
C ILE A 563 -6.35 6.62 10.50
N HIS A 564 -5.24 6.09 9.99
CA HIS A 564 -4.27 6.82 9.20
C HIS A 564 -4.31 6.28 7.75
N LEU A 565 -4.27 7.22 6.80
CA LEU A 565 -4.22 6.95 5.36
C LEU A 565 -3.08 7.75 4.74
N GLY A 566 -2.04 7.05 4.30
CA GLY A 566 -0.89 7.63 3.61
C GLY A 566 -0.90 7.31 2.13
N PHE A 567 -0.52 8.29 1.30
CA PHE A 567 -0.25 8.08 -0.11
C PHE A 567 1.24 8.23 -0.39
N SER A 568 1.77 7.36 -1.25
CA SER A 568 3.13 7.45 -1.79
C SER A 568 3.07 7.09 -3.27
N THR A 569 3.92 7.67 -4.10
CA THR A 569 3.88 7.55 -5.58
C THR A 569 2.57 8.09 -6.19
N PHE A 570 2.66 8.80 -7.32
CA PHE A 570 1.51 9.21 -8.11
C PHE A 570 1.82 9.00 -9.58
N ASN A 571 0.93 8.31 -10.29
CA ASN A 571 0.96 8.21 -11.73
C ASN A 571 -0.40 8.61 -12.29
N ILE A 572 -0.40 9.45 -13.32
CA ILE A 572 -1.62 9.98 -13.94
C ILE A 572 -1.54 9.78 -15.42
N LEU A 573 -2.51 9.02 -15.92
CA LEU A 573 -2.61 8.66 -17.32
C LEU A 573 -3.94 9.19 -17.85
N ARG A 574 -3.89 9.93 -18.95
CA ARG A 574 -5.09 10.33 -19.69
C ARG A 574 -5.57 9.18 -20.56
N LYS A 575 -6.89 8.96 -20.66
CA LYS A 575 -7.44 7.93 -21.54
C LYS A 575 -7.29 8.34 -23.00
N ASN A 576 -6.74 7.44 -23.83
CA ASN A 576 -6.59 7.69 -25.27
C ASN A 576 -7.95 7.99 -25.92
N ASN A 577 -7.98 9.02 -26.77
CA ASN A 577 -9.16 9.46 -27.55
C ASN A 577 -10.39 9.86 -26.73
N GLN A 578 -10.28 10.03 -25.41
CA GLN A 578 -11.34 10.57 -24.57
C GLN A 578 -10.80 11.72 -23.72
N GLU A 579 -11.27 12.93 -24.02
CA GLU A 579 -10.93 14.10 -23.23
C GLU A 579 -11.59 14.04 -21.84
N GLY A 580 -10.91 14.58 -20.83
CA GLY A 580 -11.43 14.70 -19.46
C GLY A 580 -11.48 13.41 -18.64
N ILE A 581 -11.13 12.23 -19.19
CA ILE A 581 -11.10 10.97 -18.44
C ILE A 581 -9.65 10.58 -18.11
N TYR A 582 -9.40 10.36 -16.82
CA TYR A 582 -8.07 10.11 -16.28
C TYR A 582 -8.05 8.91 -15.34
N GLY A 583 -6.99 8.13 -15.43
CA GLY A 583 -6.61 7.12 -14.45
C GLY A 583 -5.54 7.67 -13.52
N ILE A 584 -5.78 7.60 -12.22
CA ILE A 584 -4.84 8.00 -11.17
C ILE A 584 -4.46 6.75 -10.38
N SER A 585 -3.17 6.42 -10.35
CA SER A 585 -2.61 5.31 -9.57
C SER A 585 -1.69 5.85 -8.48
N MET A 586 -1.80 5.30 -7.27
CA MET A 586 -0.94 5.63 -6.14
C MET A 586 -0.75 4.42 -5.23
N ARG A 587 0.34 4.36 -4.47
CA ARG A 587 0.46 3.44 -3.33
C ARG A 587 -0.25 4.04 -2.14
N GLN A 588 -1.09 3.23 -1.51
CA GLN A 588 -1.88 3.58 -0.35
C GLN A 588 -1.44 2.71 0.83
N SER A 589 -1.00 3.37 1.91
CA SER A 589 -0.80 2.76 3.22
C SER A 589 -2.00 3.08 4.10
N TYR A 590 -2.64 2.04 4.64
CA TYR A 590 -3.76 2.17 5.56
C TYR A 590 -3.39 1.55 6.90
N GLN A 591 -3.54 2.31 7.99
CA GLN A 591 -3.29 1.82 9.33
C GLN A 591 -4.45 2.20 10.25
N SER A 592 -4.90 1.26 11.06
CA SER A 592 -5.93 1.46 12.07
C SER A 592 -5.68 0.53 13.25
N THR A 593 -6.45 0.67 14.31
CA THR A 593 -6.34 -0.21 15.47
C THR A 593 -6.48 -1.68 15.05
N ASN A 594 -5.40 -2.43 15.24
CA ASN A 594 -5.23 -3.85 14.91
C ASN A 594 -5.21 -4.23 13.42
N TYR A 595 -5.08 -3.27 12.49
CA TYR A 595 -4.96 -3.57 11.06
C TYR A 595 -4.04 -2.57 10.36
N SER A 596 -3.09 -3.07 9.58
CA SER A 596 -2.21 -2.28 8.73
C SER A 596 -2.06 -2.99 7.40
N ASP A 597 -2.11 -2.25 6.30
CA ASP A 597 -1.99 -2.79 4.95
C ASP A 597 -1.43 -1.75 3.98
N GLU A 598 -0.77 -2.20 2.92
CA GLU A 598 -0.24 -1.36 1.85
C GLU A 598 -0.59 -1.99 0.50
N GLY A 599 -1.12 -1.18 -0.41
CA GLY A 599 -1.50 -1.66 -1.74
C GLY A 599 -1.56 -0.53 -2.76
N TYR A 600 -1.93 -0.88 -3.99
CA TYR A 600 -2.09 0.06 -5.08
C TYR A 600 -3.56 0.49 -5.20
N LEU A 601 -3.82 1.79 -5.06
CA LEU A 601 -5.10 2.39 -5.36
C LEU A 601 -5.09 2.93 -6.79
N PHE A 602 -6.04 2.47 -7.59
CA PHE A 602 -6.36 3.01 -8.91
C PHE A 602 -7.73 3.67 -8.89
N LEU A 603 -7.82 4.89 -9.40
CA LEU A 603 -9.05 5.65 -9.57
C LEU A 603 -9.23 6.02 -11.05
N LEU A 604 -10.38 5.69 -11.65
CA LEU A 604 -10.80 6.24 -12.94
C LEU A 604 -11.85 7.33 -12.69
N ILE A 605 -11.53 8.54 -13.13
CA ILE A 605 -12.31 9.74 -12.86
C ILE A 605 -12.67 10.43 -14.18
N ASP A 606 -13.92 10.87 -14.27
CA ASP A 606 -14.41 11.72 -15.37
C ASP A 606 -14.48 13.17 -14.88
N PHE A 607 -13.64 14.03 -15.46
CA PHE A 607 -13.54 15.46 -15.17
C PHE A 607 -14.27 16.33 -16.21
N ASN A 608 -15.03 15.74 -17.14
CA ASN A 608 -15.80 16.52 -18.12
C ASN A 608 -17.03 17.22 -17.52
N SER A 609 -17.49 16.78 -16.36
CA SER A 609 -18.59 17.45 -15.64
C SER A 609 -18.04 18.47 -14.63
N ASP A 610 -18.87 19.45 -14.28
CA ASP A 610 -18.55 20.42 -13.22
C ASP A 610 -18.32 19.78 -11.84
N LYS A 611 -18.76 18.53 -11.66
CA LYS A 611 -18.60 17.74 -10.43
C LYS A 611 -17.96 16.40 -10.77
N PRO A 612 -16.61 16.32 -10.77
CA PRO A 612 -15.89 15.10 -11.11
C PRO A 612 -16.35 13.93 -10.25
N LYS A 613 -16.40 12.72 -10.85
CA LYS A 613 -16.83 11.51 -10.16
C LYS A 613 -15.88 10.36 -10.40
N ILE A 614 -15.66 9.56 -9.36
CA ILE A 614 -15.00 8.26 -9.43
C ILE A 614 -15.98 7.27 -10.05
N TYR A 615 -15.59 6.71 -11.20
CA TYR A 615 -16.33 5.65 -11.89
C TYR A 615 -15.70 4.28 -11.68
N VAL A 616 -14.39 4.22 -11.44
CA VAL A 616 -13.72 2.98 -11.02
C VAL A 616 -12.84 3.30 -9.83
N ARG A 617 -12.90 2.49 -8.78
CA ARG A 617 -11.95 2.49 -7.68
C ARG A 617 -11.47 1.08 -7.44
N ALA A 618 -10.22 0.79 -7.76
CA ALA A 618 -9.62 -0.51 -7.49
C ALA A 618 -8.51 -0.38 -6.46
N TRP A 619 -8.69 -1.04 -5.31
CA TRP A 619 -7.61 -1.25 -4.35
C TRP A 619 -7.06 -2.66 -4.51
N GLN A 620 -5.76 -2.76 -4.76
CA GLN A 620 -5.09 -3.96 -5.23
C GLN A 620 -3.93 -4.32 -4.29
N PRO A 621 -3.84 -5.57 -3.80
CA PRO A 621 -2.72 -6.00 -2.98
C PRO A 621 -1.40 -5.85 -3.74
N LYS A 622 -0.33 -5.52 -3.01
CA LYS A 622 1.00 -5.32 -3.57
C LYS A 622 1.63 -6.57 -4.20
N GLU A 623 1.13 -7.74 -3.84
CA GLU A 623 1.57 -9.06 -4.34
C GLU A 623 1.45 -9.23 -5.86
N TRP A 624 0.68 -8.36 -6.51
CA TRP A 624 0.51 -8.40 -7.95
C TRP A 624 1.74 -7.79 -8.61
N SER A 625 2.32 -8.49 -9.59
CA SER A 625 3.31 -7.89 -10.50
C SER A 625 2.69 -6.66 -11.17
N ASP A 626 3.49 -5.71 -11.63
CA ASP A 626 2.95 -4.49 -12.27
C ASP A 626 2.07 -4.84 -13.48
N GLU A 627 2.41 -5.91 -14.20
CA GLU A 627 1.62 -6.52 -15.28
C GLU A 627 0.25 -7.07 -14.84
N ALA A 628 0.09 -7.44 -13.56
CA ALA A 628 -1.14 -7.98 -13.00
C ALA A 628 -2.04 -6.88 -12.42
N LEU A 629 -1.58 -5.62 -12.36
CA LEU A 629 -2.38 -4.51 -11.87
C LEU A 629 -3.47 -4.12 -12.87
N VAL A 630 -4.67 -3.92 -12.34
CA VAL A 630 -5.76 -3.19 -12.97
C VAL A 630 -5.31 -1.75 -13.19
N GLU A 631 -5.35 -1.35 -14.44
CA GLU A 631 -4.89 -0.07 -14.93
C GLU A 631 -5.93 0.57 -15.86
N LEU A 632 -5.65 1.78 -16.32
CA LEU A 632 -6.52 2.53 -17.22
C LEU A 632 -6.85 1.76 -18.51
N GLY A 633 -5.93 0.91 -18.99
CA GLY A 633 -6.09 0.08 -20.18
C GLY A 633 -7.26 -0.91 -20.09
N ASN A 634 -7.61 -1.35 -18.89
CA ASN A 634 -8.62 -2.39 -18.68
C ASN A 634 -10.06 -1.94 -18.89
N PHE A 635 -10.34 -0.63 -18.93
CA PHE A 635 -11.72 -0.13 -18.97
C PHE A 635 -12.06 0.43 -20.35
N LYS A 636 -13.05 -0.17 -21.02
CA LYS A 636 -13.67 0.44 -22.20
C LYS A 636 -14.75 1.42 -21.77
N VAL A 637 -14.77 2.57 -22.43
CA VAL A 637 -15.82 3.58 -22.19
C VAL A 637 -16.91 3.34 -23.22
N ASN A 638 -18.06 2.88 -22.74
CA ASN A 638 -19.23 2.67 -23.58
C ASN A 638 -19.88 4.03 -23.88
N SER A 639 -20.15 4.28 -25.16
CA SER A 639 -20.73 5.53 -25.68
C SER A 639 -22.21 5.67 -25.34
#